data_AF-A0A521B0U3-F1
#
_entry.id   AF-A0A521B0U3-F1
#
_cell.length_a   1.000
_cell.length_b   1.000
_cell.length_c   1.000
_cell.angle_alpha   90.00
_cell.angle_beta   90.00
_cell.angle_gamma   90.00
#
_symmetry.space_group_name_H-M   'P 1'
#
loop_
_entity.id
_entity.type
_entity.pdbx_description
1 polymer ?
#
loop_
_entity_poly.entity_id
_entity_poly.type
_entity_poly.pdbx_seq_one_letter_code
_entity_poly.pdbx_strand_id
1 'polypeptide(L)'
;MVYQRLLAILLLCIPGAAGIYGWNLMKDIIFEAMAGEGFHWLHFLGGLVLFLGGLAFLAGFWFYRDAKNNYIQPMFLSKKKRQRKKPSKGNH
;
A
#
# COMPACT_ATOMS: atom_id res chain seq x y z
N MET A 1 -10.68 -15.87 8.16
CA MET A 1 -10.97 -14.68 7.33
C MET A 1 -10.46 -13.38 7.97
N VAL A 2 -10.83 -13.04 9.21
CA VAL A 2 -10.44 -11.77 9.85
C VAL A 2 -9.00 -11.79 10.42
N TYR A 3 -8.58 -12.90 11.05
CA TYR A 3 -7.24 -13.04 11.64
C TYR A 3 -6.09 -12.84 10.63
N GLN A 4 -6.22 -13.37 9.41
CA GLN A 4 -5.22 -13.16 8.35
C GLN A 4 -5.14 -11.70 7.89
N ARG A 5 -6.27 -10.97 7.91
CA ARG A 5 -6.31 -9.54 7.56
C ARG A 5 -5.68 -8.68 8.66
N LEU A 6 -5.92 -9.02 9.93
CA LEU A 6 -5.29 -8.37 11.08
C LEU A 6 -3.77 -8.59 11.09
N LEU A 7 -3.30 -9.82 10.86
CA LEU A 7 -1.88 -10.13 10.77
C LEU A 7 -1.19 -9.35 9.64
N ALA A 8 -1.83 -9.23 8.48
CA ALA A 8 -1.29 -8.46 7.37
C ALA A 8 -1.17 -6.96 7.71
N ILE A 9 -2.17 -6.38 8.38
CA ILE A 9 -2.13 -4.97 8.81
C ILE A 9 -1.07 -4.77 9.90
N LEU A 10 -0.96 -5.71 10.84
CA LEU A 10 0.04 -5.67 11.91
C LEU A 10 1.48 -5.75 11.33
N LEU A 11 1.70 -6.63 10.36
CA LEU A 11 2.96 -6.73 9.61
C LEU A 11 3.25 -5.46 8.78
N LEU A 12 2.22 -4.78 8.26
CA LEU A 12 2.37 -3.52 7.53
C LEU A 12 2.64 -2.32 8.45
N CYS A 13 2.29 -2.44 9.74
CA CYS A 13 2.53 -1.40 10.74
C CYS A 13 4.04 -1.17 10.98
N ILE A 14 4.85 -2.24 10.92
CA ILE A 14 6.30 -2.20 11.13
C ILE A 14 7.01 -1.32 10.07
N PRO A 15 6.87 -1.56 8.76
CA PRO A 15 7.48 -0.71 7.73
C PRO A 15 6.86 0.68 7.67
N GLY A 16 5.58 0.83 8.03
CA GLY A 16 4.95 2.14 8.17
C GLY A 16 5.59 2.99 9.28
N ALA A 17 5.79 2.40 10.46
CA ALA A 17 6.48 3.05 11.58
C ALA A 17 7.95 3.34 11.26
N ALA A 18 8.65 2.42 10.59
CA ALA A 18 10.01 2.62 10.13
C ALA A 18 10.11 3.80 9.14
N GLY A 19 9.12 3.97 8.25
CA GLY A 19 9.05 5.12 7.36
C GLY A 19 8.88 6.45 8.10
N ILE A 20 7.97 6.52 9.07
CA ILE A 20 7.78 7.72 9.91
C ILE A 20 9.06 8.04 10.68
N TYR A 21 9.73 7.01 11.21
CA TYR A 21 11.00 7.18 11.90
C TYR A 21 12.10 7.71 10.96
N GLY A 22 12.20 7.18 9.74
CA GLY A 22 13.13 7.68 8.71
C GLY A 22 12.88 9.14 8.32
N TRP A 23 11.61 9.55 8.22
CA TRP A 23 11.23 10.96 7.99
C TRP A 23 11.67 11.88 9.13
N ASN A 24 11.43 11.47 10.38
CA ASN A 24 11.87 12.25 11.55
C ASN A 24 13.39 12.43 11.54
N LEU A 25 14.13 11.38 11.22
CA LEU A 25 15.59 11.40 11.12
C LEU A 25 16.07 12.37 10.04
N MET A 26 15.42 12.41 8.87
CA MET A 26 15.72 13.41 7.84
C MET A 26 15.46 14.83 8.33
N LYS A 27 14.36 15.03 9.05
CA LYS A 27 13.96 16.34 9.57
C LYS A 27 14.98 16.84 10.59
N ASP A 28 15.41 15.97 11.50
CA ASP A 28 16.37 16.30 12.54
C ASP A 28 17.72 16.72 11.95
N ILE A 29 18.19 16.05 10.88
CA ILE A 29 19.44 16.42 10.20
C ILE A 29 19.31 17.74 9.44
N ILE A 30 18.14 18.02 8.86
CA ILE A 30 17.87 19.33 8.24
C ILE A 30 17.92 20.42 9.31
N PHE A 31 17.37 20.19 10.50
CA PHE A 31 17.46 21.13 11.62
C PHE A 31 18.90 21.30 12.12
N GLU A 32 19.66 20.22 12.25
CA GLU A 32 21.10 20.24 12.60
C GLU A 32 21.89 21.09 11.60
N ALA A 33 21.67 20.84 10.31
CA ALA A 33 22.30 21.59 9.21
C ALA A 33 21.93 23.08 9.23
N MET A 34 20.69 23.42 9.58
CA MET A 34 20.26 24.80 9.75
C MET A 34 20.80 25.45 11.03
N ALA A 35 21.04 24.66 12.09
CA ALA A 35 21.64 25.11 13.34
C ALA A 35 23.16 25.36 13.24
N GLY A 36 23.77 25.05 12.09
CA GLY A 36 25.21 25.22 11.85
C GLY A 36 26.05 24.01 12.26
N GLU A 37 25.41 22.93 12.71
CA GLU A 37 26.07 21.64 12.87
C GLU A 37 26.20 20.97 11.49
N GLY A 38 27.31 20.29 11.23
CA GLY A 38 27.64 19.79 9.89
C GLY A 38 26.59 18.82 9.34
N PHE A 39 26.36 18.84 8.03
CA PHE A 39 25.37 17.96 7.41
C PHE A 39 25.80 16.48 7.46
N HIS A 40 25.16 15.69 8.31
CA HIS A 40 25.42 14.26 8.47
C HIS A 40 24.81 13.43 7.32
N TRP A 41 25.46 13.45 6.16
CA TRP A 41 25.04 12.77 4.93
C TRP A 41 24.75 11.27 5.11
N LEU A 42 25.50 10.58 5.98
CA LEU A 42 25.31 9.14 6.24
C LEU A 42 24.00 8.85 6.99
N HIS A 43 23.68 9.65 8.01
CA HIS A 43 22.41 9.54 8.73
C HIS A 43 21.24 9.97 7.83
N PHE A 44 21.44 10.94 6.95
CA PHE A 44 20.43 11.39 6.00
C PHE A 44 20.09 10.28 5.00
N LEU A 45 21.11 9.64 4.43
CA LEU A 45 20.92 8.51 3.52
C LEU A 45 20.29 7.31 4.24
N GLY A 46 20.64 7.07 5.51
CA GLY A 46 20.00 6.06 6.35
C GLY A 46 18.49 6.33 6.54
N GLY A 47 18.13 7.57 6.90
CA GLY A 47 16.74 8.01 7.01
C GLY A 47 15.98 7.93 5.68
N LEU A 48 16.63 8.31 4.58
CA LEU A 48 16.10 8.24 3.22
C LEU A 48 15.79 6.79 2.83
N VAL A 49 16.71 5.86 3.07
CA VAL A 49 16.53 4.43 2.76
C VAL A 49 15.43 3.82 3.62
N LEU A 50 15.34 4.18 4.90
CA LEU A 50 14.25 3.75 5.80
C LEU A 50 12.90 4.28 5.32
N PHE A 51 12.85 5.55 4.91
CA PHE A 51 11.64 6.19 4.39
C PHE A 51 11.18 5.58 3.06
N LEU A 52 12.08 5.50 2.07
CA LEU A 52 11.77 4.89 0.77
C LEU A 52 11.51 3.40 0.88
N GLY A 53 12.22 2.69 1.75
CA GLY A 53 11.96 1.28 2.04
C GLY A 53 10.56 1.07 2.61
N GLY A 54 10.17 1.87 3.59
CA GLY A 54 8.81 1.87 4.13
C GLY A 54 7.75 2.16 3.07
N LEU A 55 7.95 3.21 2.27
CA LEU A 55 7.06 3.60 1.17
C LEU A 55 6.95 2.54 0.06
N ALA A 56 8.07 1.98 -0.38
CA ALA A 56 8.10 0.92 -1.39
C ALA A 56 7.38 -0.33 -0.91
N PHE A 57 7.54 -0.68 0.37
CA PHE A 57 6.84 -1.80 0.98
C PHE A 57 5.32 -1.55 1.04
N LEU A 58 4.91 -0.34 1.45
CA LEU A 58 3.51 0.07 1.46
C LEU A 58 2.90 0.09 0.05
N ALA A 59 3.58 0.70 -0.92
CA ALA A 59 3.13 0.82 -2.30
C ALA A 59 3.02 -0.55 -2.98
N GLY A 60 4.03 -1.42 -2.81
CA GLY A 60 4.02 -2.77 -3.34
C GLY A 60 2.91 -3.63 -2.74
N PHE A 61 2.70 -3.55 -1.41
CA PHE A 61 1.64 -4.29 -0.74
C PHE A 61 0.24 -3.78 -1.11
N TRP A 62 0.06 -2.46 -1.21
CA TRP A 62 -1.23 -1.88 -1.60
C TRP A 62 -1.57 -2.26 -3.04
N PHE A 63 -0.62 -2.15 -3.98
CA PHE A 63 -0.79 -2.55 -5.37
C PHE A 63 -1.11 -4.05 -5.51
N TYR A 64 -0.38 -4.93 -4.83
CA TYR A 64 -0.65 -6.38 -4.86
C TYR A 64 -2.02 -6.74 -4.26
N ARG A 65 -2.43 -6.04 -3.21
CA ARG A 65 -3.72 -6.27 -2.55
C ARG A 65 -4.89 -5.71 -3.37
N ASP A 66 -4.70 -4.57 -4.03
CA ASP A 66 -5.70 -3.93 -4.87
C ASP A 66 -5.86 -4.65 -6.23
N ALA A 67 -4.79 -5.18 -6.79
CA ALA A 67 -4.82 -5.98 -8.02
C ALA A 67 -5.74 -7.22 -7.94
N LYS A 68 -5.97 -7.75 -6.72
CA LYS A 68 -6.92 -8.87 -6.51
C LYS A 68 -8.37 -8.42 -6.36
N ASN A 69 -8.62 -7.17 -5.98
CA ASN A 69 -9.95 -6.59 -5.98
C ASN A 69 -10.24 -6.09 -7.38
N ASN A 70 -10.46 -7.02 -8.30
CA ASN A 70 -11.06 -6.82 -9.63
C ASN A 70 -12.38 -6.03 -9.48
N TYR A 71 -12.29 -4.71 -9.21
CA TYR A 71 -13.34 -3.72 -9.34
C TYR A 71 -13.46 -3.40 -10.83
N ILE A 72 -13.43 -4.45 -11.66
CA ILE A 72 -14.17 -4.43 -12.90
C ILE A 72 -15.60 -4.25 -12.42
N GLN A 73 -16.10 -3.05 -12.67
CA GLN A 73 -17.49 -2.67 -12.54
C GLN A 73 -18.36 -3.89 -12.87
N PRO A 74 -19.45 -4.17 -12.14
CA PRO A 74 -20.39 -5.24 -12.51
C PRO A 74 -20.94 -5.11 -13.95
N MET A 75 -20.65 -3.99 -14.63
CA MET A 75 -20.82 -3.80 -16.08
C MET A 75 -19.96 -4.75 -16.96
N PHE A 76 -18.85 -5.30 -16.46
CA PHE A 76 -18.03 -6.32 -17.14
C PHE A 76 -18.30 -7.76 -16.66
N LEU A 77 -19.38 -7.98 -15.90
CA LEU A 77 -19.97 -9.32 -15.87
C LEU A 77 -20.43 -9.64 -17.29
N SER A 78 -19.60 -10.38 -18.03
CA SER A 78 -19.94 -10.92 -19.35
C SER A 78 -21.40 -11.36 -19.37
N LYS A 79 -22.14 -10.93 -20.41
CA LYS A 79 -23.56 -11.23 -20.70
C LYS A 79 -23.93 -12.72 -20.53
N LYS A 80 -22.95 -13.62 -20.41
CA LYS A 80 -23.09 -15.07 -20.21
C LYS A 80 -23.93 -15.45 -18.99
N LYS A 81 -23.90 -14.70 -17.86
CA LYS A 81 -24.81 -14.99 -16.72
C LYS A 81 -26.23 -14.46 -16.89
N ARG A 82 -26.44 -13.44 -17.74
CA ARG A 82 -27.77 -12.89 -18.03
C ARG A 82 -28.58 -13.78 -18.99
N GLN A 83 -27.92 -14.60 -19.81
CA GLN A 83 -28.58 -15.61 -20.65
C GLN A 83 -29.11 -16.81 -19.86
N ARG A 84 -28.51 -17.14 -18.71
CA ARG A 84 -28.93 -18.27 -17.86
C ARG A 84 -30.19 -17.99 -17.02
N LYS A 85 -30.71 -16.75 -17.07
CA LYS A 85 -31.94 -16.28 -16.42
C LYS A 85 -33.06 -15.94 -17.41
N LYS A 86 -32.99 -16.39 -18.67
CA LYS A 86 -34.20 -16.43 -19.52
C LYS A 86 -34.95 -17.73 -19.19
N PRO A 87 -36.13 -17.68 -18.56
CA PRO A 87 -36.97 -18.86 -18.48
C PRO A 87 -37.38 -19.23 -19.92
N SER A 88 -36.97 -20.41 -20.35
CA SER A 88 -37.58 -21.08 -21.50
C SER A 88 -38.97 -21.54 -21.07
N LYS A 89 -40.01 -20.83 -21.49
CA LYS A 89 -41.43 -21.24 -21.51
C LYS A 89 -42.24 -20.06 -22.04
N GLY A 90 -43.04 -20.14 -23.11
CA GLY A 90 -43.38 -21.22 -24.02
C GLY A 90 -44.29 -20.60 -25.08
N ASN A 91 -44.03 -20.88 -26.35
CA ASN A 91 -44.92 -20.52 -27.45
C ASN A 91 -45.63 -21.78 -27.93
N HIS A 92 -46.94 -21.63 -28.10
CA HIS A 92 -47.92 -22.53 -28.73
C HIS A 92 -48.31 -23.81 -27.98
#